data_AF-A0A833FY53-F1
#
_entry.id   AF-A0A833FY53-F1
#
_cell.length_a   1.000
_cell.length_b   1.000
_cell.length_c   1.000
_cell.angle_alpha   90.00
_cell.angle_beta   90.00
_cell.angle_gamma   90.00
#
_symmetry.space_group_name_H-M   'P 1'
#
loop_
_entity.id
_entity.type
_entity.pdbx_description
1 polymer ?
#
loop_
_entity_poly.entity_id
_entity_poly.type
_entity_poly.pdbx_seq_one_letter_code
_entity_poly.pdbx_strand_id
1 'polypeptide(L)'
;MRNHKNVQISTYTHLKPVDENDKLNWLRLCRTNAIGPITFFTLLERFESANEALKALPHLAKKGGNKNFNENYSLSDAEIEIENHLKIGADLIFFGDPEYPELLRHIPDPPPILSFLGDKKHLQKKC
;
A
#
# COMPACT_ATOMS: atom_id res chain seq x y z
N MET A 1 -5.84 -26.63 -1.82
CA MET A 1 -4.49 -26.17 -2.23
C MET A 1 -4.62 -24.80 -2.88
N ARG A 2 -4.33 -23.72 -2.15
CA ARG A 2 -4.26 -22.37 -2.75
C ARG A 2 -2.92 -22.26 -3.45
N ASN A 3 -2.93 -22.06 -4.76
CA ASN A 3 -1.74 -21.87 -5.57
C ASN A 3 -0.98 -20.64 -5.06
N HIS A 4 0.12 -20.88 -4.34
CA HIS A 4 1.18 -19.89 -4.17
C HIS A 4 1.84 -19.69 -5.54
N LYS A 5 1.19 -18.94 -6.43
CA LYS A 5 1.89 -18.35 -7.56
C LYS A 5 2.94 -17.45 -6.91
N ASN A 6 4.21 -17.83 -7.03
CA ASN A 6 5.35 -16.95 -6.80
C ASN A 6 5.14 -15.74 -7.71
N VAL A 7 4.49 -14.70 -7.19
CA VAL A 7 4.40 -13.42 -7.88
C VAL A 7 5.80 -12.86 -7.80
N GLN A 8 6.48 -12.77 -8.94
CA GLN A 8 7.83 -12.24 -9.02
C GLN A 8 7.75 -10.74 -8.67
N ILE A 9 8.14 -10.39 -7.45
CA ILE A 9 8.03 -9.04 -6.85
C ILE A 9 8.95 -8.04 -7.53
N SER A 10 9.90 -8.53 -8.34
CA SER A 10 10.71 -7.74 -9.27
C SER A 10 9.90 -6.94 -10.29
N THR A 11 8.59 -7.14 -10.38
CA THR A 11 7.71 -6.45 -11.34
C THR A 11 7.14 -5.13 -10.79
N TYR A 12 7.10 -4.94 -9.46
CA TYR A 12 6.46 -3.78 -8.83
C TYR A 12 7.32 -2.52 -8.75
N THR A 13 8.56 -2.55 -9.25
CA THR A 13 9.53 -1.45 -9.06
C THR A 13 9.09 -0.12 -9.68
N HIS A 14 8.14 -0.17 -10.61
CA HIS A 14 7.54 0.99 -11.24
C HIS A 14 6.34 1.57 -10.45
N LEU A 15 5.80 0.80 -9.49
CA LEU A 15 4.65 1.21 -8.69
C LEU A 15 5.11 2.20 -7.62
N LYS A 16 4.71 3.46 -7.79
CA LYS A 16 4.88 4.52 -6.82
C LYS A 16 3.69 5.46 -6.89
N PRO A 17 3.31 6.10 -5.77
CA PRO A 17 2.35 7.18 -5.84
C PRO A 17 2.95 8.35 -6.65
N VAL A 18 2.14 8.96 -7.51
CA VAL A 18 2.61 10.02 -8.43
C VAL A 18 2.40 11.45 -7.89
N ASP A 19 1.48 11.63 -6.95
CA ASP A 19 1.18 12.89 -6.27
C ASP A 19 0.59 12.64 -4.87
N GLU A 20 0.29 13.72 -4.12
CA GLU A 20 -0.26 13.64 -2.76
C GLU A 20 -1.64 12.97 -2.70
N ASN A 21 -2.49 13.16 -3.72
CA ASN A 21 -3.79 12.52 -3.77
C ASN A 21 -3.64 11.01 -4.02
N ASP A 22 -2.67 10.60 -4.83
CA ASP A 22 -2.36 9.20 -5.04
C ASP A 22 -1.74 8.56 -3.79
N LYS A 23 -0.89 9.28 -3.03
CA LYS A 23 -0.41 8.84 -1.70
C LYS A 23 -1.58 8.58 -0.75
N LEU A 24 -2.56 9.49 -0.69
CA LEU A 24 -3.78 9.30 0.10
C LEU A 24 -4.55 8.04 -0.34
N ASN A 25 -4.70 7.83 -1.65
CA ASN A 25 -5.40 6.64 -2.15
C ASN A 25 -4.63 5.34 -1.91
N TRP A 26 -3.30 5.36 -1.99
CA TRP A 26 -2.44 4.25 -1.57
C TRP A 26 -2.66 3.93 -0.10
N LEU A 27 -2.67 4.93 0.78
CA LEU A 27 -2.93 4.73 2.21
C LEU A 27 -4.31 4.12 2.44
N ARG A 28 -5.35 4.69 1.82
CA ARG A 28 -6.72 4.17 1.92
C ARG A 28 -6.84 2.73 1.45
N LEU A 29 -6.23 2.40 0.31
CA LEU A 29 -6.24 1.04 -0.22
C LEU A 29 -5.51 0.07 0.70
N CYS A 30 -4.37 0.47 1.26
CA CYS A 30 -3.59 -0.34 2.21
C CYS A 30 -4.30 -0.54 3.57
N ARG A 31 -5.15 0.42 3.99
CA ARG A 31 -5.92 0.38 5.24
C ARG A 31 -7.31 -0.25 5.08
N THR A 32 -7.72 -0.53 3.85
CA THR A 32 -9.00 -1.22 3.59
C THR A 32 -8.90 -2.65 4.09
N ASN A 33 -9.90 -3.10 4.84
CA ASN A 33 -9.88 -4.43 5.43
C ASN A 33 -9.94 -5.52 4.34
N ALA A 34 -9.53 -6.74 4.68
CA ALA A 34 -9.27 -7.82 3.71
C ALA A 34 -8.21 -7.55 2.61
N ILE A 35 -7.63 -6.34 2.51
CA ILE A 35 -6.52 -6.03 1.59
C ILE A 35 -5.18 -6.23 2.32
N GLY A 36 -4.54 -7.37 2.06
CA GLY A 36 -3.15 -7.61 2.43
C GLY A 36 -2.16 -7.12 1.35
N PRO A 37 -0.84 -7.14 1.63
CA PRO A 37 0.19 -6.66 0.70
C PRO A 37 0.11 -7.26 -0.71
N ILE A 38 -0.05 -8.58 -0.81
CA ILE A 38 -0.15 -9.28 -2.10
C ILE A 38 -1.37 -8.78 -2.91
N THR A 39 -2.53 -8.66 -2.25
CA THR A 39 -3.75 -8.15 -2.88
C THR A 39 -3.59 -6.70 -3.30
N PHE A 40 -2.96 -5.88 -2.45
CA PHE A 40 -2.68 -4.47 -2.74
C PHE A 40 -1.92 -4.31 -4.06
N PHE A 41 -0.77 -4.97 -4.20
CA PHE A 41 0.01 -4.85 -5.44
C PHE A 41 -0.68 -5.46 -6.65
N THR A 42 -1.39 -6.57 -6.47
CA THR A 42 -2.19 -7.18 -7.55
C THR A 42 -3.28 -6.21 -8.07
N LEU A 43 -3.88 -5.43 -7.16
CA LEU A 43 -4.86 -4.42 -7.54
C LEU A 43 -4.20 -3.26 -8.26
N LEU A 44 -3.05 -2.79 -7.80
CA LEU A 44 -2.31 -1.72 -8.48
C LEU A 44 -1.85 -2.11 -9.88
N GLU A 45 -1.33 -3.32 -10.08
CA GLU A 45 -0.96 -3.81 -11.42
C GLU A 45 -2.18 -3.90 -12.34
N ARG A 46 -3.34 -4.29 -11.81
CA ARG A 46 -4.54 -4.50 -12.62
C ARG A 46 -5.27 -3.21 -12.99
N PHE A 47 -5.30 -2.24 -12.08
CA PHE A 47 -6.08 -1.01 -12.22
C PHE A 47 -5.22 0.23 -12.47
N GLU A 48 -3.89 0.08 -12.48
CA GLU A 48 -2.88 1.11 -12.75
C GLU A 48 -2.87 2.31 -11.78
N SER A 49 -3.85 2.41 -10.89
CA SER A 49 -3.92 3.44 -9.84
C SER A 49 -4.65 2.92 -8.59
N ALA A 50 -4.30 3.48 -7.43
CA ALA A 50 -4.97 3.14 -6.18
C ALA A 50 -6.44 3.62 -6.17
N ASN A 51 -6.72 4.77 -6.80
CA ASN A 51 -8.07 5.31 -6.91
C ASN A 51 -9.01 4.39 -7.70
N GLU A 52 -8.58 3.90 -8.87
CA GLU A 52 -9.40 2.98 -9.67
C GLU A 52 -9.55 1.62 -8.98
N ALA A 53 -8.51 1.14 -8.29
CA ALA A 53 -8.61 -0.05 -7.45
C ALA A 53 -9.67 0.11 -6.36
N LEU A 54 -9.66 1.21 -5.60
CA LEU A 54 -10.66 1.53 -4.56
C LEU A 54 -12.08 1.55 -5.11
N LYS A 55 -12.31 2.18 -6.27
CA LYS A 55 -13.63 2.20 -6.94
C LYS A 55 -14.10 0.80 -7.34
N ALA A 56 -13.19 -0.10 -7.68
CA ALA A 56 -13.51 -1.46 -8.09
C ALA A 56 -13.80 -2.42 -6.91
N LEU A 57 -13.33 -2.11 -5.69
CA LEU A 57 -13.44 -3.00 -4.53
C LEU A 57 -14.88 -3.48 -4.24
N PRO A 58 -15.92 -2.61 -4.20
CA PRO A 58 -17.27 -3.06 -3.89
C PRO A 58 -17.80 -4.11 -4.88
N HIS A 59 -17.45 -3.96 -6.16
CA HIS A 59 -17.85 -4.91 -7.20
C HIS A 59 -17.06 -6.23 -7.07
N LEU A 60 -15.75 -6.16 -6.83
CA LEU A 60 -14.91 -7.35 -6.62
C LEU A 60 -15.36 -8.16 -5.40
N ALA A 61 -15.67 -7.48 -4.30
CA ALA A 61 -16.11 -8.13 -3.07
C ALA A 61 -17.46 -8.84 -3.24
N LYS A 62 -18.43 -8.19 -3.92
CA LYS A 62 -19.71 -8.82 -4.30
C LYS A 62 -19.50 -10.08 -5.15
N LYS A 63 -18.62 -10.02 -6.16
CA LYS A 63 -18.30 -11.17 -7.01
C LYS A 63 -17.62 -12.31 -6.25
N GLY A 64 -16.82 -11.99 -5.24
CA GLY A 64 -16.17 -12.95 -4.35
C GLY A 64 -17.06 -13.55 -3.26
N GLY A 65 -18.35 -13.19 -3.22
CA GLY A 65 -19.31 -13.70 -2.24
C GLY A 65 -19.36 -12.92 -0.92
N ASN A 66 -18.56 -11.85 -0.76
CA ASN A 66 -18.65 -10.97 0.40
C ASN A 66 -19.75 -9.93 0.17
N LYS A 67 -20.97 -10.28 0.58
CA LYS A 67 -22.16 -9.40 0.45
C LYS A 67 -22.15 -8.24 1.46
N ASN A 68 -21.36 -8.35 2.52
CA ASN A 68 -21.26 -7.37 3.60
C ASN A 68 -19.95 -6.59 3.55
N PHE A 69 -19.33 -6.49 2.36
CA PHE A 69 -18.18 -5.62 2.17
C PHE A 69 -18.60 -4.19 2.44
N ASN A 70 -18.29 -3.72 3.64
CA ASN A 70 -18.63 -2.40 4.13
C ASN A 70 -17.33 -1.69 4.40
N GLU A 71 -16.71 -1.19 3.34
CA GLU A 71 -15.33 -0.76 3.45
C GLU A 71 -15.04 0.35 2.46
N ASN A 72 -14.71 1.49 3.04
CA ASN A 72 -13.55 2.24 2.62
C ASN A 72 -12.96 2.85 3.88
N TYR A 73 -11.64 2.73 4.05
CA TYR A 73 -10.91 3.70 4.87
C TYR A 73 -11.14 5.07 4.23
N SER A 74 -11.77 5.99 4.97
CA SER A 74 -12.29 7.23 4.39
C SER A 74 -11.15 8.17 3.99
N LEU A 75 -11.44 9.13 3.12
CA LEU A 75 -10.46 10.16 2.77
C LEU A 75 -10.04 10.94 4.01
N SER A 76 -11.01 11.33 4.84
CA SER A 76 -10.76 12.05 6.09
C SER A 76 -9.93 11.23 7.09
N ASP A 77 -10.15 9.91 7.20
CA ASP A 77 -9.34 9.08 8.09
C ASP A 77 -7.88 9.02 7.61
N ALA A 78 -7.65 8.95 6.31
CA ALA A 78 -6.31 8.98 5.72
C ALA A 78 -5.60 10.32 5.93
N GLU A 79 -6.32 11.43 5.76
CA GLU A 79 -5.80 12.77 6.06
C GLU A 79 -5.41 12.88 7.55
N ILE A 80 -6.28 12.42 8.45
CA ILE A 80 -6.01 12.39 9.89
C ILE A 80 -4.81 11.49 10.22
N GLU A 81 -4.66 10.33 9.59
CA GLU A 81 -3.52 9.44 9.82
C GLU A 81 -2.20 10.09 9.39
N ILE A 82 -2.16 10.77 8.23
CA ILE A 82 -0.99 11.50 7.77
C ILE A 82 -0.67 12.66 8.73
N GLU A 83 -1.66 13.45 9.12
CA GLU A 83 -1.46 14.53 10.09
C GLU A 83 -0.90 14.02 11.41
N ASN A 84 -1.38 12.89 11.90
CA ASN A 84 -0.93 12.31 13.15
C ASN A 84 0.52 11.80 13.07
N HIS A 85 0.97 11.29 11.92
CA HIS A 85 2.38 11.00 11.68
C HIS A 85 3.22 12.28 11.76
N LEU A 86 2.81 13.32 11.03
CA LEU A 86 3.53 14.60 11.00
C LEU A 86 3.62 15.25 12.38
N LYS A 87 2.55 15.18 13.19
CA LYS A 87 2.50 15.73 14.57
C LYS A 87 3.56 15.13 15.50
N ILE A 88 3.94 13.88 15.29
CA ILE A 88 4.98 13.21 16.10
C ILE A 88 6.36 13.22 15.43
N GLY A 89 6.52 13.92 14.30
CA GLY A 89 7.74 13.92 13.50
C GLY A 89 7.99 12.61 12.76
N ALA A 90 6.96 11.78 12.60
CA ALA A 90 6.99 10.59 11.76
C ALA A 90 6.63 10.95 10.31
N ASP A 91 6.99 10.05 9.40
CA ASP A 91 6.72 10.16 7.98
C ASP A 91 6.29 8.80 7.42
N LEU A 92 5.71 8.80 6.22
CA LEU A 92 5.36 7.59 5.48
C LEU A 92 6.34 7.38 4.33
N ILE A 93 6.78 6.14 4.14
CA ILE A 93 7.62 5.73 3.01
C ILE A 93 6.85 4.71 2.21
N PHE A 94 6.55 5.02 0.95
CA PHE A 94 5.79 4.18 0.06
C PHE A 94 6.72 3.20 -0.66
N PHE A 95 6.20 2.04 -1.08
CA PHE A 95 7.00 1.00 -1.74
C PHE A 95 7.85 1.55 -2.89
N GLY A 96 7.31 2.46 -3.70
CA GLY A 96 8.03 3.04 -4.83
C GLY A 96 9.09 4.10 -4.49
N ASP A 97 9.20 4.54 -3.23
CA ASP A 97 10.08 5.63 -2.85
C ASP A 97 11.55 5.19 -2.82
N PRO A 98 12.50 6.05 -3.23
CA PRO A 98 13.94 5.76 -3.15
C PRO A 98 14.40 5.35 -1.75
N GLU A 99 13.77 5.88 -0.70
CA GLU A 99 14.08 5.63 0.70
C GLU A 99 13.55 4.30 1.23
N TYR A 100 12.71 3.60 0.49
CA TYR A 100 12.20 2.29 0.91
C TYR A 100 13.34 1.25 0.93
N PRO A 101 13.56 0.51 2.04
CA PRO A 101 14.70 -0.40 2.18
C PRO A 101 14.75 -1.50 1.12
N GLU A 102 15.90 -1.62 0.42
CA GLU A 102 16.09 -2.58 -0.68
C GLU A 102 15.81 -4.04 -0.24
N LEU A 103 16.38 -4.47 0.90
CA LEU A 103 16.15 -5.83 1.41
C LEU A 103 14.68 -6.12 1.68
N LEU A 104 13.91 -5.13 2.12
CA LEU A 104 12.50 -5.30 2.38
C LEU A 104 11.69 -5.45 1.08
N ARG A 105 12.14 -4.85 -0.04
CA ARG A 105 11.52 -5.04 -1.36
C ARG A 105 11.58 -6.50 -1.83
N HIS A 106 12.54 -7.28 -1.34
CA HIS A 106 12.79 -8.64 -1.80
C HIS A 106 12.05 -9.73 -1.02
N ILE A 107 11.36 -9.39 0.08
CA ILE A 107 10.55 -10.38 0.81
C ILE A 107 9.29 -10.73 0.02
N PRO A 108 8.64 -11.90 0.26
CA PRO A 108 7.45 -12.33 -0.49
C PRO A 108 6.21 -11.43 -0.45
N ASP A 109 6.08 -10.63 0.60
CA ASP A 109 4.90 -9.80 0.88
C ASP A 109 5.33 -8.43 1.46
N PRO A 110 6.09 -7.63 0.69
CA PRO A 110 6.66 -6.38 1.20
C PRO A 110 5.52 -5.44 1.62
N PRO A 111 5.63 -4.73 2.76
CA PRO A 111 4.61 -3.78 3.15
C PRO A 111 4.50 -2.64 2.12
N PRO A 112 3.30 -2.28 1.63
CA PRO A 112 3.15 -1.20 0.65
C PRO A 112 3.56 0.18 1.16
N ILE A 113 3.42 0.40 2.47
CA ILE A 113 3.72 1.66 3.15
C ILE A 113 4.39 1.33 4.48
N LEU A 114 5.45 2.08 4.80
CA LEU A 114 6.15 2.04 6.07
C LEU A 114 5.90 3.34 6.84
N SER A 115 5.53 3.22 8.11
CA SER A 115 5.62 4.32 9.05
C SER A 115 7.04 4.42 9.58
N PHE A 116 7.61 5.62 9.57
CA PHE A 116 8.98 5.86 9.95
C PHE A 116 9.09 7.01 10.95
N LEU A 117 9.85 6.82 12.03
CA LEU A 117 10.19 7.85 13.00
C LEU A 117 11.68 7.77 13.32
N GLY A 118 12.41 8.86 13.09
CA GLY A 118 13.85 8.94 13.34
C GLY A 118 14.64 9.48 12.14
N ASP A 119 15.89 9.03 11.99
CA ASP A 119 16.79 9.48 10.91
C ASP A 119 16.81 8.49 9.74
N LYS A 120 16.25 8.91 8.58
CA LYS A 120 16.05 8.08 7.38
C LYS A 120 17.35 7.45 6.86
N LYS A 121 18.53 8.02 7.16
CA LYS A 121 19.83 7.49 6.71
C LYS A 121 20.10 6.06 7.17
N HIS A 122 19.49 5.62 8.27
CA HIS A 122 19.68 4.28 8.80
C HIS A 122 18.91 3.20 8.03
N LEU A 123 17.89 3.58 7.25
CA LEU A 123 17.06 2.63 6.49
C LEU A 123 17.82 1.93 5.36
N GLN A 124 18.88 2.55 4.85
CA GLN A 124 19.67 2.06 3.73
C GLN A 124 21.03 1.50 4.16
N LYS A 125 21.28 1.40 5.47
CA LYS A 125 22.55 0.90 5.98
C LYS A 125 22.63 -0.61 5.75
N LYS A 126 23.59 -1.05 4.96
CA LYS A 126 23.92 -2.48 4.82
C LYS A 126 24.46 -2.99 6.17
N CYS A 127 23.88 -4.07 6.66
CA CYS A 127 24.37 -4.79 7.84
C CYS A 127 25.68 -5.52 7.51
#